data_AF-A0A918HCF5-F1
#
_entry.id   AF-A0A918HCF5-F1
#
_cell.length_a   1.000
_cell.length_b   1.000
_cell.length_c   1.000
_cell.angle_alpha   90.00
_cell.angle_beta   90.00
_cell.angle_gamma   90.00
#
_symmetry.space_group_name_H-M   'P 1'
#
loop_
_entity.id
_entity.type
_entity.pdbx_description
1 polymer ?
#
loop_
_entity_poly.entity_id
_entity_poly.type
_entity_poly.pdbx_seq_one_letter_code
_entity_poly.pdbx_strand_id
1 'polypeptide(L)'
;MSETLLGSRDDATAVRGTERARCALRWWREEGAPMPYGVEAAGPWGSVQGRNHDLSHALAEVRRQLEAGGWLLAVNGARPDVRQSGMVAGSGTDRAYVITPGEPTDPEKMVGLFDDAPVEAVMTLADQDAAYRRLLETPMRRPSAREPSGPATPRLTDELRAQAKRAPGSWLYSIDPMYDPAGQVPPFAIIGAWPVNNYGDPGPFQHNPNYRPSPVSLGMPAPTDAVDAALQRAATGHGPDEAVVEALAAATVFLPDDGPDIAVYTDEQGEFVPVLTHPGHAPATVPRLRPVECAQLARLLPPEMGLKLNPGGRVSVRIPVSDVRATAERLGK
;
A
#
# COMPACT_ATOMS: atom_id res chain seq x y z
N MET A 1 28.92 11.97 10.39
CA MET A 1 28.59 11.00 9.32
C MET A 1 28.83 9.62 9.92
N SER A 2 27.75 8.91 10.24
CA SER A 2 27.82 7.57 10.84
C SER A 2 27.35 6.55 9.81
N GLU A 3 28.16 5.53 9.57
CA GLU A 3 27.80 4.39 8.72
C GLU A 3 27.08 3.34 9.57
N THR A 4 25.88 2.96 9.14
CA THR A 4 25.09 1.88 9.74
C THR A 4 25.06 0.71 8.77
N LEU A 5 25.67 -0.42 9.15
CA LEU A 5 25.58 -1.65 8.39
C LEU A 5 24.14 -2.18 8.45
N LEU A 6 23.53 -2.38 7.28
CA LEU A 6 22.17 -2.92 7.17
C LEU A 6 22.18 -4.44 6.96
N GLY A 7 23.23 -4.96 6.33
CA GLY A 7 23.47 -6.39 6.24
C GLY A 7 24.74 -6.74 5.45
N SER A 8 25.14 -8.00 5.55
CA SER A 8 26.26 -8.56 4.82
C SER A 8 26.12 -10.07 4.68
N ARG A 9 26.76 -10.63 3.66
CA ARG A 9 26.90 -12.07 3.44
C ARG A 9 28.15 -12.36 2.62
N ASP A 10 28.76 -13.52 2.80
CA ASP A 10 30.01 -13.91 2.14
C ASP A 10 29.86 -15.07 1.15
N ASP A 11 28.62 -15.52 0.93
CA ASP A 11 28.22 -16.76 0.24
C ASP A 11 27.38 -16.54 -1.02
N ALA A 12 27.24 -15.29 -1.47
CA ALA A 12 26.50 -14.98 -2.69
C ALA A 12 27.18 -15.59 -3.92
N THR A 13 26.39 -16.04 -4.88
CA THR A 13 26.89 -16.61 -6.14
C THR A 13 26.94 -15.55 -7.23
N ALA A 14 28.00 -15.56 -8.03
CA ALA A 14 28.10 -14.81 -9.27
C ALA A 14 28.49 -15.74 -10.43
N VAL A 15 28.04 -15.40 -11.63
CA VAL A 15 28.24 -16.23 -12.82
C VAL A 15 28.81 -15.43 -13.98
N ARG A 16 29.67 -16.06 -14.77
CA ARG A 16 30.22 -15.54 -16.03
C ARG A 16 30.30 -16.66 -17.05
N GLY A 17 29.34 -16.71 -17.98
CA GLY A 17 29.16 -17.88 -18.84
C GLY A 17 28.87 -19.13 -18.01
N THR A 18 29.75 -20.14 -18.08
CA THR A 18 29.64 -21.37 -17.26
C THR A 18 30.40 -21.29 -15.94
N GLU A 19 31.21 -20.24 -15.74
CA GLU A 19 31.98 -20.03 -14.51
C GLU A 19 31.05 -19.60 -13.38
N ARG A 20 31.25 -20.18 -12.19
CA ARG A 20 30.57 -19.80 -10.95
C ARG A 20 31.60 -19.41 -9.91
N ALA A 21 31.36 -18.30 -9.22
CA ALA A 21 32.21 -17.81 -8.16
C ALA A 21 31.39 -17.44 -6.92
N ARG A 22 31.98 -17.67 -5.75
CA ARG A 22 31.47 -17.12 -4.48
C ARG A 22 31.96 -15.69 -4.34
N CYS A 23 31.09 -14.81 -3.84
CA CYS A 23 31.40 -13.40 -3.60
C CYS A 23 30.75 -12.93 -2.30
N ALA A 24 31.32 -11.87 -1.73
CA ALA A 24 30.79 -11.21 -0.55
C ALA A 24 30.00 -9.97 -0.96
N LEU A 25 28.88 -9.75 -0.31
CA LEU A 25 28.03 -8.58 -0.42
C LEU A 25 27.92 -7.90 0.94
N ARG A 26 27.99 -6.58 0.97
CA ARG A 26 27.59 -5.77 2.13
C ARG A 26 26.81 -4.55 1.69
N TRP A 27 25.86 -4.14 2.50
CA TRP A 27 25.05 -2.96 2.24
C TRP A 27 24.81 -2.17 3.53
N TRP A 28 24.80 -0.85 3.39
CA TRP A 28 24.81 0.08 4.51
C TRP A 28 24.04 1.35 4.20
N ARG A 29 23.79 2.14 5.25
CA ARG A 29 23.27 3.49 5.18
C ARG A 29 24.22 4.46 5.87
N GLU A 30 24.51 5.57 5.23
CA GLU A 30 25.31 6.68 5.76
C GLU A 30 24.42 7.90 6.02
N GLU A 31 24.33 8.30 7.29
CA GLU A 31 23.47 9.41 7.69
C GLU A 31 24.06 10.77 7.28
N GLY A 32 23.22 11.60 6.63
CA GLY A 32 23.59 12.93 6.15
C GLY A 32 24.28 12.97 4.79
N ALA A 33 24.53 11.82 4.16
CA ALA A 33 25.08 11.77 2.80
C ALA A 33 23.98 12.04 1.74
N PRO A 34 24.29 12.74 0.63
CA PRO A 34 23.34 12.95 -0.47
C PRO A 34 22.83 11.65 -1.12
N MET A 35 23.68 10.63 -1.14
CA MET A 35 23.39 9.27 -1.60
C MET A 35 23.61 8.33 -0.41
N PRO A 36 22.62 8.21 0.50
CA PRO A 36 22.85 7.60 1.80
C PRO A 36 22.97 6.07 1.75
N TYR A 37 22.61 5.38 0.67
CA TYR A 37 22.68 3.92 0.61
C TYR A 37 23.87 3.45 -0.20
N GLY A 38 24.58 2.46 0.31
CA GLY A 38 25.74 1.85 -0.35
C GLY A 38 25.63 0.33 -0.42
N VAL A 39 26.16 -0.23 -1.51
CA VAL A 39 26.33 -1.67 -1.71
C VAL A 39 27.76 -1.91 -2.20
N GLU A 40 28.39 -2.95 -1.69
CA GLU A 40 29.70 -3.42 -2.13
C GLU A 40 29.62 -4.91 -2.49
N ALA A 41 30.29 -5.29 -3.59
CA ALA A 41 30.49 -6.68 -3.98
C ALA A 41 31.97 -6.98 -4.17
N ALA A 42 32.48 -7.96 -3.41
CA ALA A 42 33.86 -8.42 -3.48
C ALA A 42 33.93 -9.88 -3.98
N GLY A 43 34.71 -10.13 -5.03
CA GLY A 43 34.82 -11.44 -5.68
C GLY A 43 36.06 -11.55 -6.58
N PRO A 44 36.07 -12.47 -7.56
CA PRO A 44 37.20 -12.63 -8.50
C PRO A 44 37.52 -11.38 -9.33
N TRP A 45 36.58 -10.43 -9.42
CA TRP A 45 36.74 -9.13 -10.07
C TRP A 45 37.38 -8.06 -9.16
N GLY A 46 37.78 -8.40 -7.93
CA GLY A 46 38.17 -7.43 -6.91
C GLY A 46 36.96 -6.95 -6.09
N SER A 47 36.95 -5.68 -5.69
CA SER A 47 35.81 -5.06 -5.00
C SER A 47 35.25 -3.90 -5.82
N VAL A 48 33.93 -3.86 -5.95
CA VAL A 48 33.19 -2.77 -6.60
C VAL A 48 32.13 -2.24 -5.66
N GLN A 49 31.86 -0.94 -5.73
CA GLN A 49 30.90 -0.26 -4.88
C GLN A 49 29.95 0.60 -5.70
N GLY A 50 28.70 0.67 -5.23
CA GLY A 50 27.65 1.52 -5.76
C GLY A 50 26.98 2.30 -4.63
N ARG A 51 26.65 3.56 -4.88
CA ARG A 51 25.93 4.42 -3.93
C ARG A 51 24.73 5.07 -4.60
N ASN A 52 23.62 5.19 -3.89
CA ASN A 52 22.42 5.85 -4.40
C ASN A 52 21.45 6.30 -3.27
N HIS A 53 20.29 6.82 -3.67
CA HIS A 53 19.18 7.20 -2.79
C HIS A 53 18.45 6.02 -2.16
N ASP A 54 18.63 4.80 -2.68
CA ASP A 54 18.10 3.55 -2.13
C ASP A 54 18.99 2.34 -2.47
N LEU A 55 18.71 1.20 -1.81
CA LEU A 55 19.46 -0.04 -1.96
C LEU A 55 19.32 -0.68 -3.35
N SER A 56 18.17 -0.54 -4.03
CA SER A 56 17.98 -1.13 -5.36
C SER A 56 18.84 -0.43 -6.41
N HIS A 57 18.91 0.90 -6.39
CA HIS A 57 19.74 1.67 -7.30
C HIS A 57 21.23 1.56 -6.94
N ALA A 58 21.58 1.45 -5.66
CA ALA A 58 22.95 1.17 -5.23
C ALA A 58 23.41 -0.22 -5.72
N LEU A 59 22.55 -1.25 -5.62
CA LEU A 59 22.81 -2.58 -6.18
C LEU A 59 22.90 -2.54 -7.72
N ALA A 60 22.07 -1.74 -8.40
CA ALA A 60 22.15 -1.57 -9.84
C ALA A 60 23.49 -0.96 -10.29
N GLU A 61 24.05 -0.03 -9.53
CA GLU A 61 25.38 0.54 -9.84
C GLU A 61 26.50 -0.52 -9.71
N VAL A 62 26.46 -1.34 -8.66
CA VAL A 62 27.36 -2.49 -8.52
C VAL A 62 27.22 -3.45 -9.70
N ARG A 63 25.99 -3.85 -10.04
CA ARG A 63 25.72 -4.77 -11.15
C ARG A 63 26.21 -4.24 -12.49
N ARG A 64 26.05 -2.95 -12.76
CA ARG A 64 26.55 -2.32 -13.99
C ARG A 64 28.06 -2.47 -14.15
N GLN A 65 28.81 -2.31 -13.07
CA GLN A 65 30.26 -2.50 -13.07
C GLN A 65 30.66 -3.97 -13.28
N LEU A 66 29.93 -4.90 -12.65
CA LEU A 66 30.16 -6.35 -12.81
C LEU A 66 29.84 -6.84 -14.22
N GLU A 67 28.75 -6.34 -14.80
CA GLU A 67 28.30 -6.67 -16.15
C GLU A 67 29.34 -6.27 -17.21
N ALA A 68 30.08 -5.17 -17.00
CA ALA A 68 31.19 -4.79 -17.87
C ALA A 68 32.33 -5.84 -17.92
N GLY A 69 32.48 -6.62 -16.84
CA GLY A 69 33.40 -7.77 -16.76
C GLY A 69 32.76 -9.12 -17.13
N GLY A 70 31.49 -9.11 -17.58
CA GLY A 70 30.71 -10.30 -17.92
C GLY A 70 30.13 -11.06 -16.73
N TRP A 71 30.16 -10.48 -15.52
CA TRP A 71 29.66 -11.11 -14.30
C TRP A 71 28.20 -10.72 -14.03
N LEU A 72 27.38 -11.70 -13.64
CA LEU A 72 26.03 -11.51 -13.13
C LEU A 72 25.94 -11.99 -11.68
N LEU A 73 25.36 -11.18 -10.79
CA LEU A 73 25.05 -11.59 -9.42
C LEU A 73 23.78 -12.43 -9.40
N ALA A 74 23.85 -13.62 -8.80
CA ALA A 74 22.72 -14.53 -8.63
C ALA A 74 21.91 -14.18 -7.37
N VAL A 75 21.41 -12.95 -7.31
CA VAL A 75 20.56 -12.44 -6.22
C VAL A 75 19.19 -12.03 -6.74
N ASN A 76 18.19 -12.00 -5.87
CA ASN A 76 16.81 -11.67 -6.27
C ASN A 76 16.70 -10.31 -6.96
N GLY A 77 17.51 -9.32 -6.56
CA GLY A 77 17.57 -8.02 -7.23
C GLY A 77 17.96 -8.07 -8.72
N ALA A 78 18.51 -9.18 -9.21
CA ALA A 78 18.86 -9.40 -10.61
C ALA A 78 17.82 -10.20 -11.41
N ARG A 79 16.71 -10.61 -10.78
CA ARG A 79 15.62 -11.32 -11.46
C ARG A 79 14.68 -10.37 -12.22
N PRO A 80 14.10 -10.80 -13.36
CA PRO A 80 13.15 -10.00 -14.14
C PRO A 80 11.81 -9.77 -13.43
N ASP A 81 11.44 -10.71 -12.56
CA ASP A 81 10.17 -10.74 -11.84
C ASP A 81 10.29 -10.15 -10.43
N VAL A 82 11.38 -9.46 -10.09
CA VAL A 82 11.56 -8.83 -8.78
C VAL A 82 11.75 -7.33 -8.94
N ARG A 83 10.95 -6.52 -8.22
CA ARG A 83 11.05 -5.06 -8.26
C ARG A 83 10.71 -4.41 -6.92
N GLN A 84 11.48 -3.40 -6.53
CA GLN A 84 11.07 -2.45 -5.48
C GLN A 84 10.23 -1.33 -6.09
N SER A 85 9.10 -1.00 -5.46
CA SER A 85 8.38 0.24 -5.77
C SER A 85 9.12 1.43 -5.15
N GLY A 86 8.88 2.65 -5.66
CA GLY A 86 9.47 3.87 -5.07
C GLY A 86 9.16 4.03 -3.58
N MET A 87 7.95 3.66 -3.14
CA MET A 87 7.57 3.68 -1.72
C MET A 87 8.35 2.67 -0.88
N VAL A 88 8.56 1.46 -1.40
CA VAL A 88 9.33 0.42 -0.70
C VAL A 88 10.81 0.80 -0.64
N ALA A 89 11.37 1.27 -1.76
CA ALA A 89 12.74 1.78 -1.83
C ALA A 89 12.97 2.94 -0.84
N GLY A 90 12.03 3.89 -0.77
CA GLY A 90 12.09 5.06 0.12
C GLY A 90 12.07 4.73 1.62
N SER A 91 11.57 3.56 2.02
CA SER A 91 11.64 3.11 3.42
C SER A 91 13.03 2.61 3.86
N GLY A 92 13.95 2.40 2.90
CA GLY A 92 15.28 1.88 3.17
C GLY A 92 15.36 0.39 3.47
N THR A 93 14.31 -0.38 3.14
CA THR A 93 14.30 -1.85 3.26
C THR A 93 14.98 -2.51 2.06
N ASP A 94 15.46 -3.73 2.25
CA ASP A 94 15.95 -4.60 1.19
C ASP A 94 14.86 -5.51 0.60
N ARG A 95 13.59 -5.36 1.00
CA ARG A 95 12.47 -6.19 0.51
C ARG A 95 11.98 -5.72 -0.85
N ALA A 96 11.69 -6.64 -1.77
CA ALA A 96 11.19 -6.37 -3.11
C ALA A 96 10.02 -7.29 -3.47
N TYR A 97 9.07 -6.83 -4.29
CA TYR A 97 7.92 -7.63 -4.72
C TYR A 97 8.32 -8.64 -5.79
N VAL A 98 7.70 -9.82 -5.75
CA VAL A 98 7.70 -10.78 -6.85
C VAL A 98 6.48 -10.51 -7.76
N ILE A 99 6.74 -10.08 -8.97
CA ILE A 99 5.75 -9.76 -10.00
C ILE A 99 5.37 -11.05 -10.71
N THR A 100 4.09 -11.43 -10.62
CA THR A 100 3.56 -12.56 -11.40
C THR A 100 2.87 -12.01 -12.66
N PRO A 101 3.31 -12.39 -13.89
CA PRO A 101 2.77 -11.83 -15.13
C PRO A 101 1.25 -11.96 -15.21
N GLY A 102 0.57 -10.83 -15.41
CA GLY A 102 -0.88 -10.77 -15.52
C GLY A 102 -1.64 -10.95 -14.20
N GLU A 103 -0.96 -10.97 -13.04
CA GLU A 103 -1.59 -10.94 -11.71
C GLU A 103 -1.34 -9.57 -11.04
N PRO A 104 -2.23 -9.12 -10.12
CA PRO A 104 -1.94 -7.97 -9.28
C PRO A 104 -0.69 -8.21 -8.43
N THR A 105 0.03 -7.14 -8.08
CA THR A 105 1.11 -7.20 -7.10
C THR A 105 0.55 -7.66 -5.75
N ASP A 106 1.16 -8.69 -5.19
CA ASP A 106 0.74 -9.30 -3.92
C ASP A 106 1.71 -8.87 -2.81
N PRO A 107 1.24 -8.15 -1.77
CA PRO A 107 2.09 -7.65 -0.70
C PRO A 107 2.72 -8.75 0.16
N GLU A 108 2.19 -9.97 0.14
CA GLU A 108 2.76 -11.11 0.86
C GLU A 108 3.91 -11.76 0.08
N LYS A 109 3.96 -11.58 -1.24
CA LYS A 109 5.02 -12.11 -2.12
C LYS A 109 6.20 -11.17 -2.23
N MET A 110 6.95 -11.04 -1.14
CA MET A 110 8.19 -10.26 -1.10
C MET A 110 9.41 -11.13 -0.82
N VAL A 111 10.54 -10.78 -1.43
CA VAL A 111 11.86 -11.41 -1.25
C VAL A 111 12.91 -10.36 -0.89
N GLY A 112 14.00 -10.74 -0.22
CA GLY A 112 15.13 -9.82 0.01
C GLY A 112 15.94 -9.64 -1.28
N LEU A 113 16.36 -8.41 -1.58
CA LEU A 113 17.12 -8.03 -2.77
C LEU A 113 18.45 -8.81 -2.89
N PHE A 114 19.08 -9.07 -1.74
CA PHE A 114 20.39 -9.71 -1.65
C PHE A 114 20.31 -11.21 -1.34
N ASP A 115 19.09 -11.76 -1.20
CA ASP A 115 18.86 -13.20 -1.07
C ASP A 115 19.14 -13.91 -2.39
N ASP A 116 19.40 -15.22 -2.32
CA ASP A 116 19.76 -16.04 -3.49
C ASP A 116 18.66 -16.06 -4.56
N ALA A 117 19.09 -16.03 -5.81
CA ALA A 117 18.27 -16.33 -6.98
C ALA A 117 18.85 -17.52 -7.76
N PRO A 118 18.00 -18.31 -8.43
CA PRO A 118 18.46 -19.28 -9.42
C PRO A 118 19.31 -18.57 -10.48
N VAL A 119 20.47 -19.13 -10.82
CA VAL A 119 21.42 -18.49 -11.75
C VAL A 119 20.83 -18.35 -13.16
N GLU A 120 19.91 -19.24 -13.52
CA GLU A 120 19.17 -19.22 -14.77
C GLU A 120 18.08 -18.15 -14.82
N ALA A 121 17.73 -17.56 -13.67
CA ALA A 121 16.69 -16.54 -13.55
C ALA A 121 17.26 -15.11 -13.50
N VAL A 122 18.57 -14.94 -13.35
CA VAL A 122 19.20 -13.62 -13.31
C VAL A 122 19.63 -13.14 -14.68
N MET A 123 19.62 -11.83 -14.89
CA MET A 123 19.96 -11.23 -16.18
C MET A 123 20.67 -9.89 -16.01
N THR A 124 21.17 -9.35 -17.14
CA THR A 124 21.75 -8.02 -17.19
C THR A 124 20.70 -6.97 -16.80
N LEU A 125 21.14 -5.78 -16.37
CA LEU A 125 20.23 -4.67 -16.07
C LEU A 125 19.36 -4.30 -17.29
N ALA A 126 19.97 -4.27 -18.47
CA ALA A 126 19.28 -3.94 -19.72
C ALA A 126 18.19 -4.97 -20.05
N ASP A 127 18.51 -6.26 -19.90
CA ASP A 127 17.56 -7.34 -20.13
C ASP A 127 16.47 -7.37 -19.06
N GLN A 128 16.81 -7.05 -17.80
CA GLN A 128 15.86 -6.96 -16.69
C GLN A 128 14.82 -5.88 -16.96
N ASP A 129 15.23 -4.69 -17.38
CA ASP A 129 14.31 -3.60 -17.72
C ASP A 129 13.46 -3.94 -18.96
N ALA A 130 14.01 -4.65 -19.95
CA ALA A 130 13.26 -5.12 -21.11
C ALA A 130 12.25 -6.23 -20.74
N ALA A 131 12.62 -7.15 -19.84
CA ALA A 131 11.73 -8.17 -19.31
C ALA A 131 10.61 -7.54 -18.49
N TYR A 132 10.93 -6.57 -17.63
CA TYR A 132 9.95 -5.85 -16.83
C TYR A 132 8.94 -5.08 -17.69
N ARG A 133 9.39 -4.40 -18.76
CA ARG A 133 8.46 -3.76 -19.71
C ARG A 133 7.49 -4.76 -20.33
N ARG A 134 7.97 -5.94 -20.72
CA ARG A 134 7.11 -7.03 -21.23
C ARG A 134 6.12 -7.56 -20.16
N LEU A 135 6.52 -7.57 -18.89
CA LEU A 135 5.62 -7.91 -17.79
C LEU A 135 4.49 -6.89 -17.63
N LEU A 136 4.78 -5.59 -17.76
CA LEU A 136 3.78 -4.53 -17.69
C LEU A 136 2.83 -4.54 -18.90
N GLU A 137 3.33 -4.93 -20.08
CA GLU A 137 2.53 -5.09 -21.30
C GLU A 137 1.67 -6.36 -21.29
N THR A 138 1.93 -7.30 -20.37
CA THR A 138 1.16 -8.53 -20.26
C THR A 138 -0.26 -8.16 -19.81
N PRO A 139 -1.30 -8.44 -20.62
CA PRO A 139 -2.67 -8.17 -20.23
C PRO A 139 -2.96 -8.89 -18.91
N MET A 140 -3.57 -8.17 -17.97
CA MET A 140 -4.06 -8.80 -16.75
C MET A 140 -4.85 -10.04 -17.12
N ARG A 141 -4.48 -11.19 -16.55
CA ARG A 141 -5.25 -12.41 -16.72
C ARG A 141 -6.66 -12.07 -16.27
N ARG A 142 -7.63 -12.16 -17.19
CA ARG A 142 -9.03 -12.29 -16.76
C ARG A 142 -9.03 -13.43 -15.75
N PRO A 143 -9.57 -13.25 -14.54
CA PRO A 143 -9.44 -14.26 -13.52
C PRO A 143 -10.05 -15.57 -14.03
N SER A 144 -9.20 -16.49 -14.48
CA SER A 144 -9.57 -17.90 -14.63
C SER A 144 -9.67 -18.39 -13.20
N ALA A 145 -10.86 -18.81 -12.79
CA ALA A 145 -11.21 -19.38 -11.49
C ALA A 145 -10.01 -20.00 -10.75
N ARG A 146 -9.22 -19.13 -10.11
CA ARG A 146 -8.29 -19.47 -9.05
C ARG A 146 -9.19 -19.29 -7.85
N GLU A 147 -9.36 -20.36 -7.08
CA GLU A 147 -10.23 -20.36 -5.90
C GLU A 147 -9.99 -19.06 -5.13
N PRO A 148 -11.02 -18.22 -4.99
CA PRO A 148 -10.83 -16.93 -4.41
C PRO A 148 -10.43 -17.14 -2.95
N SER A 149 -9.26 -16.62 -2.56
CA SER A 149 -9.11 -16.04 -1.23
C SER A 149 -9.96 -14.76 -1.19
N GLY A 150 -11.28 -14.92 -1.37
CA GLY A 150 -12.25 -13.93 -0.96
C GLY A 150 -12.27 -13.84 0.56
N PRO A 151 -13.09 -12.96 1.14
CA PRO A 151 -13.41 -13.08 2.56
C PRO A 151 -13.82 -14.53 2.84
N ALA A 152 -13.42 -15.05 4.00
CA ALA A 152 -13.78 -16.39 4.43
C ALA A 152 -15.24 -16.67 4.08
N THR A 153 -15.51 -17.77 3.38
CA THR A 153 -16.88 -18.18 3.03
C THR A 153 -17.72 -18.07 4.30
N PRO A 154 -18.76 -17.22 4.33
CA PRO A 154 -19.52 -17.02 5.55
C PRO A 154 -20.07 -18.39 5.98
N ARG A 155 -19.99 -18.69 7.28
CA ARG A 155 -20.47 -19.99 7.76
C ARG A 155 -21.97 -20.05 7.53
N LEU A 156 -22.44 -21.14 6.91
CA LEU A 156 -23.87 -21.40 6.80
C LEU A 156 -24.43 -21.72 8.19
N THR A 157 -24.97 -20.70 8.86
CA THR A 157 -25.55 -20.79 10.20
C THR A 157 -26.91 -21.51 10.16
N ASP A 158 -27.40 -21.97 11.31
CA ASP A 158 -28.72 -22.59 11.40
C ASP A 158 -29.84 -21.61 11.06
N GLU A 159 -29.64 -20.32 11.34
CA GLU A 159 -30.56 -19.25 10.94
C GLU A 159 -30.63 -19.10 9.41
N LEU A 160 -29.48 -19.12 8.74
CA LEU A 160 -29.40 -19.12 7.27
C LEU A 160 -30.06 -20.36 6.66
N ARG A 161 -29.90 -21.54 7.28
CA ARG A 161 -30.62 -22.77 6.86
C ARG A 161 -32.13 -22.65 7.07
N ALA A 162 -32.57 -22.07 8.18
CA ALA A 162 -33.99 -21.83 8.43
C ALA A 162 -34.59 -20.82 7.44
N GLN A 163 -33.82 -19.80 7.05
CA GLN A 163 -34.21 -18.86 6.01
C GLN A 163 -34.34 -19.54 4.64
N ALA A 164 -33.39 -20.39 4.26
CA ALA A 164 -33.46 -21.16 3.00
C ALA A 164 -34.72 -22.04 2.94
N LYS A 165 -35.07 -22.71 4.04
CA LYS A 165 -36.31 -23.51 4.13
C LYS A 165 -37.60 -22.70 3.96
N ARG A 166 -37.59 -21.41 4.29
CA ARG A 166 -38.74 -20.52 4.09
C ARG A 166 -38.88 -20.04 2.66
N ALA A 167 -37.85 -20.18 1.83
CA ALA A 167 -37.83 -19.73 0.43
C ALA A 167 -37.15 -20.77 -0.49
N PRO A 168 -37.75 -21.95 -0.70
CA PRO A 168 -37.20 -22.95 -1.63
C PRO A 168 -37.17 -22.43 -3.07
N GLY A 169 -36.18 -22.90 -3.85
CA GLY A 169 -36.00 -22.46 -5.24
C GLY A 169 -35.47 -21.03 -5.40
N SER A 170 -34.95 -20.43 -4.33
CA SER A 170 -34.46 -19.05 -4.31
C SER A 170 -32.94 -18.97 -4.10
N TRP A 171 -32.44 -17.78 -3.79
CA TRP A 171 -31.05 -17.53 -3.42
C TRP A 171 -30.97 -16.96 -2.01
N LEU A 172 -30.03 -17.47 -1.23
CA LEU A 172 -29.71 -16.95 0.09
C LEU A 172 -28.47 -16.07 -0.01
N TYR A 173 -28.62 -14.76 0.13
CA TYR A 173 -27.52 -13.81 -0.03
C TYR A 173 -26.75 -13.60 1.27
N SER A 174 -25.43 -13.51 1.16
CA SER A 174 -24.55 -12.98 2.21
C SER A 174 -24.16 -11.57 1.84
N ILE A 175 -24.43 -10.63 2.76
CA ILE A 175 -24.33 -9.19 2.53
C ILE A 175 -23.22 -8.65 3.45
N ASP A 176 -22.46 -7.69 2.95
CA ASP A 176 -21.41 -7.03 3.71
C ASP A 176 -21.96 -6.38 4.99
N PRO A 177 -21.31 -6.57 6.15
CA PRO A 177 -21.80 -6.12 7.45
C PRO A 177 -22.02 -4.61 7.58
N MET A 178 -21.45 -3.80 6.67
CA MET A 178 -21.71 -2.35 6.66
C MET A 178 -23.13 -2.01 6.15
N TYR A 179 -23.81 -2.93 5.47
CA TYR A 179 -25.12 -2.70 4.87
C TYR A 179 -26.24 -3.44 5.62
N ASP A 180 -27.41 -2.81 5.71
CA ASP A 180 -28.62 -3.46 6.21
C ASP A 180 -29.12 -4.49 5.20
N PRO A 181 -29.17 -5.79 5.54
CA PRO A 181 -29.63 -6.83 4.63
C PRO A 181 -31.12 -6.74 4.29
N ALA A 182 -31.92 -6.02 5.08
CA ALA A 182 -33.33 -5.76 4.79
C ALA A 182 -33.55 -4.47 3.97
N GLY A 183 -32.50 -3.66 3.79
CA GLY A 183 -32.53 -2.40 3.07
C GLY A 183 -32.22 -2.52 1.57
N GLN A 184 -31.96 -1.38 0.93
CA GLN A 184 -31.41 -1.36 -0.43
C GLN A 184 -29.92 -1.68 -0.40
N VAL A 185 -29.56 -2.87 -0.89
CA VAL A 185 -28.17 -3.35 -0.93
C VAL A 185 -27.61 -3.17 -2.34
N PRO A 186 -26.55 -2.36 -2.53
CA PRO A 186 -25.88 -2.26 -3.83
C PRO A 186 -25.35 -3.62 -4.29
N PRO A 187 -25.36 -3.94 -5.59
CA PRO A 187 -24.89 -5.23 -6.08
C PRO A 187 -23.43 -5.54 -5.69
N PHE A 188 -22.57 -4.53 -5.55
CA PHE A 188 -21.18 -4.70 -5.11
C PHE A 188 -21.03 -4.95 -3.61
N ALA A 189 -22.07 -4.76 -2.80
CA ALA A 189 -22.07 -5.01 -1.36
C ALA A 189 -22.48 -6.44 -1.00
N ILE A 190 -22.90 -7.23 -1.99
CA ILE A 190 -23.21 -8.65 -1.81
C ILE A 190 -21.90 -9.43 -1.84
N ILE A 191 -21.57 -10.16 -0.78
CA ILE A 191 -20.37 -11.02 -0.69
C ILE A 191 -20.52 -12.21 -1.65
N GLY A 192 -21.73 -12.76 -1.70
CA GLY A 192 -22.09 -13.91 -2.54
C GLY A 192 -23.44 -14.49 -2.11
N ALA A 193 -23.77 -15.66 -2.63
CA ALA A 193 -25.03 -16.32 -2.30
C ALA A 193 -24.94 -17.85 -2.35
N TRP A 194 -25.83 -18.53 -1.61
CA TRP A 194 -26.09 -19.95 -1.78
C TRP A 194 -27.35 -20.15 -2.64
N PRO A 195 -27.28 -20.92 -3.74
CA PRO A 195 -28.49 -21.35 -4.44
C PRO A 195 -29.28 -22.31 -3.55
N VAL A 196 -30.58 -22.09 -3.39
CA VAL A 196 -31.46 -22.93 -2.57
C VAL A 196 -32.26 -23.84 -3.49
N ASN A 197 -32.17 -25.14 -3.28
CA ASN A 197 -32.92 -26.10 -4.09
C ASN A 197 -34.44 -26.06 -3.76
N ASN A 198 -35.25 -26.82 -4.49
CA ASN A 198 -36.70 -26.89 -4.28
C ASN A 198 -37.11 -27.51 -2.93
N TYR A 199 -36.18 -28.13 -2.20
CA TYR A 199 -36.40 -28.69 -0.87
C TYR A 199 -36.01 -27.71 0.25
N GLY A 200 -35.46 -26.55 -0.09
CA GLY A 200 -35.01 -25.55 0.89
C GLY A 200 -33.58 -25.77 1.40
N ASP A 201 -32.79 -26.64 0.76
CA ASP A 201 -31.40 -26.88 1.14
C ASP A 201 -30.45 -25.97 0.35
N PRO A 202 -29.56 -25.22 1.04
CA PRO A 202 -28.51 -24.43 0.40
C PRO A 202 -27.42 -25.30 -0.26
N GLY A 203 -27.11 -25.01 -1.52
CA GLY A 203 -26.00 -25.59 -2.26
C GLY A 203 -24.63 -24.94 -1.94
N PRO A 204 -23.62 -25.07 -2.81
CA PRO A 204 -22.31 -24.42 -2.60
C PRO A 204 -22.40 -22.89 -2.70
N PHE A 205 -21.60 -22.20 -1.90
CA PHE A 205 -21.52 -20.73 -1.93
C PHE A 205 -20.94 -20.24 -3.26
N GLN A 206 -21.60 -19.25 -3.86
CA GLN A 206 -21.12 -18.56 -5.06
C GLN A 206 -20.71 -17.15 -4.68
N HIS A 207 -19.41 -16.87 -4.80
CA HIS A 207 -18.87 -15.53 -4.57
C HIS A 207 -19.36 -14.57 -5.66
N ASN A 208 -19.71 -13.35 -5.24
CA ASN A 208 -20.01 -12.28 -6.19
C ASN A 208 -18.70 -11.70 -6.72
N PRO A 209 -18.40 -11.79 -8.03
CA PRO A 209 -17.16 -11.27 -8.61
C PRO A 209 -17.06 -9.74 -8.54
N ASN A 210 -18.20 -9.06 -8.35
CA ASN A 210 -18.24 -7.61 -8.21
C ASN A 210 -18.21 -7.15 -6.75
N TYR A 211 -18.00 -8.06 -5.80
CA TYR A 211 -17.96 -7.73 -4.38
C TYR A 211 -16.81 -6.76 -4.07
N ARG A 212 -17.13 -5.67 -3.39
CA ARG A 212 -16.18 -4.68 -2.88
C ARG A 212 -16.21 -4.74 -1.35
N PRO A 213 -15.10 -5.14 -0.69
CA PRO A 213 -15.04 -5.19 0.76
C PRO A 213 -15.14 -3.80 1.40
N SER A 214 -16.06 -3.66 2.35
CA SER A 214 -16.18 -2.44 3.15
C SER A 214 -15.04 -2.29 4.17
N PRO A 215 -14.90 -1.11 4.80
CA PRO A 215 -13.94 -0.92 5.90
C PRO A 215 -14.09 -1.97 7.01
N VAL A 216 -15.33 -2.32 7.36
CA VAL A 216 -15.63 -3.33 8.39
C VAL A 216 -15.12 -4.70 7.96
N SER A 217 -15.39 -5.10 6.71
CA SER A 217 -14.93 -6.38 6.16
C SER A 217 -13.41 -6.46 6.01
N LEU A 218 -12.74 -5.33 5.82
CA LEU A 218 -11.27 -5.22 5.80
C LEU A 218 -10.66 -5.19 7.21
N GLY A 219 -11.47 -5.26 8.27
CA GLY A 219 -10.99 -5.19 9.65
C GLY A 219 -10.40 -3.82 10.00
N MET A 220 -10.86 -2.76 9.34
CA MET A 220 -10.49 -1.40 9.71
C MET A 220 -11.08 -1.08 11.10
N PRO A 221 -10.39 -0.27 11.92
CA PRO A 221 -10.94 0.20 13.19
C PRO A 221 -12.25 0.94 12.96
N ALA A 222 -13.16 0.85 13.94
CA ALA A 222 -14.37 1.67 13.92
C ALA A 222 -13.98 3.15 13.79
N PRO A 223 -14.66 3.92 12.92
CA PRO A 223 -14.30 5.31 12.70
C PRO A 223 -14.45 6.11 13.99
N THR A 224 -13.47 6.96 14.27
CA THR A 224 -13.43 7.79 15.48
C THR A 224 -14.33 9.01 15.38
N ASP A 225 -14.56 9.51 14.15
CA ASP A 225 -15.36 10.69 13.85
C ASP A 225 -15.96 10.61 12.43
N ALA A 226 -16.76 11.62 12.05
CA ALA A 226 -17.44 11.66 10.76
C ALA A 226 -16.49 11.81 9.56
N VAL A 227 -15.36 12.50 9.74
CA VAL A 227 -14.33 12.66 8.71
C VAL A 227 -13.58 11.33 8.52
N ASP A 228 -13.21 10.66 9.61
CA ASP A 228 -12.63 9.31 9.55
C ASP A 228 -13.60 8.32 8.86
N ALA A 229 -14.89 8.34 9.21
CA ALA A 229 -15.91 7.52 8.54
C ALA A 229 -15.98 7.80 7.03
N ALA A 230 -15.95 9.08 6.63
CA ALA A 230 -15.94 9.47 5.22
C ALA A 230 -14.66 9.02 4.51
N LEU A 231 -13.49 9.18 5.15
CA LEU A 231 -12.19 8.74 4.63
C LEU A 231 -12.15 7.24 4.38
N GLN A 232 -12.56 6.44 5.36
CA GLN A 232 -12.58 4.99 5.24
C GLN A 232 -13.52 4.55 4.09
N ARG A 233 -14.69 5.20 3.95
CA ARG A 233 -15.63 4.89 2.86
C ARG A 233 -15.09 5.29 1.49
N ALA A 234 -14.49 6.47 1.34
CA ALA A 234 -13.88 6.91 0.09
C ALA A 234 -12.73 5.97 -0.31
N ALA A 235 -11.82 5.67 0.63
CA ALA A 235 -10.67 4.79 0.40
C ALA A 235 -11.05 3.36 -0.01
N THR A 236 -12.23 2.89 0.36
CA THR A 236 -12.76 1.56 0.00
C THR A 236 -13.72 1.60 -1.19
N GLY A 237 -14.01 2.77 -1.77
CA GLY A 237 -14.96 2.93 -2.87
C GLY A 237 -16.43 2.78 -2.47
N HIS A 238 -16.73 2.98 -1.19
CA HIS A 238 -18.07 2.93 -0.58
C HIS A 238 -18.69 4.32 -0.33
N GLY A 239 -18.00 5.39 -0.72
CA GLY A 239 -18.47 6.77 -0.64
C GLY A 239 -17.73 7.65 -1.66
N PRO A 240 -18.33 8.79 -2.06
CA PRO A 240 -17.66 9.74 -2.93
C PRO A 240 -16.56 10.50 -2.18
N ASP A 241 -15.51 10.92 -2.88
CA ASP A 241 -14.39 11.67 -2.30
C ASP A 241 -14.87 13.04 -1.76
N GLU A 242 -15.88 13.64 -2.38
CA GLU A 242 -16.48 14.90 -1.97
C GLU A 242 -17.07 14.83 -0.55
N ALA A 243 -17.55 13.65 -0.12
CA ALA A 243 -18.08 13.48 1.23
C ALA A 243 -17.01 13.67 2.31
N VAL A 244 -15.73 13.44 1.99
CA VAL A 244 -14.60 13.70 2.89
C VAL A 244 -14.45 15.20 3.11
N VAL A 245 -14.48 15.99 2.04
CA VAL A 245 -14.33 17.45 2.11
C VAL A 245 -15.53 18.08 2.81
N GLU A 246 -16.74 17.58 2.56
CA GLU A 246 -17.95 18.00 3.26
C GLU A 246 -17.88 17.73 4.77
N ALA A 247 -17.51 16.51 5.15
CA ALA A 247 -17.34 16.14 6.55
C ALA A 247 -16.25 16.99 7.20
N LEU A 248 -15.12 17.19 6.52
CA LEU A 248 -14.00 17.98 7.02
C LEU A 248 -14.39 19.45 7.23
N ALA A 249 -15.01 20.09 6.23
CA ALA A 249 -15.46 21.48 6.32
C ALA A 249 -16.46 21.69 7.48
N ALA A 250 -17.21 20.64 7.83
CA ALA A 250 -18.16 20.68 8.92
C ALA A 250 -17.58 20.35 10.31
N ALA A 251 -16.35 19.85 10.39
CA ALA A 251 -15.77 19.29 11.61
C ALA A 251 -14.93 20.29 12.42
N THR A 252 -14.92 20.08 13.73
CA THR A 252 -13.86 20.56 14.61
C THR A 252 -12.66 19.62 14.47
N VAL A 253 -11.50 20.18 14.14
CA VAL A 253 -10.25 19.44 13.99
C VAL A 253 -9.24 19.85 15.05
N PHE A 254 -8.19 19.06 15.24
CA PHE A 254 -7.20 19.24 16.27
C PHE A 254 -5.81 19.46 15.65
N LEU A 255 -5.14 20.51 16.11
CA LEU A 255 -3.77 20.85 15.72
C LEU A 255 -2.84 20.63 16.91
N PRO A 256 -1.57 20.25 16.70
CA PRO A 256 -0.54 20.33 17.74
C PRO A 256 -0.46 21.74 18.32
N ASP A 257 -0.46 21.86 19.65
CA ASP A 257 -0.40 23.14 20.36
C ASP A 257 1.07 23.48 20.71
N ASP A 258 1.82 23.90 19.69
CA ASP A 258 3.25 24.25 19.79
C ASP A 258 3.49 25.77 19.93
N GLY A 259 2.43 26.57 20.10
CA GLY A 259 2.51 28.02 20.18
C GLY A 259 1.27 28.72 19.60
N PRO A 260 1.26 30.07 19.53
CA PRO A 260 0.15 30.81 18.96
C PRO A 260 -0.03 30.53 17.46
N ASP A 261 1.08 30.30 16.75
CA ASP A 261 1.13 30.11 15.30
C ASP A 261 0.74 28.69 14.87
N ILE A 262 0.29 28.55 13.62
CA ILE A 262 -0.01 27.24 13.03
C ILE A 262 1.28 26.65 12.48
N ALA A 263 1.67 25.48 12.97
CA ALA A 263 2.84 24.77 12.48
C ALA A 263 2.62 24.27 11.05
N VAL A 264 3.49 24.71 10.14
CA VAL A 264 3.54 24.28 8.73
C VAL A 264 4.73 23.35 8.55
N TYR A 265 4.52 22.27 7.82
CA TYR A 265 5.50 21.24 7.52
C TYR A 265 5.67 21.14 6.01
N THR A 266 6.80 20.62 5.54
CA THR A 266 7.07 20.43 4.11
C THR A 266 7.42 18.98 3.85
N ASP A 267 6.82 18.39 2.82
CA ASP A 267 7.25 17.10 2.26
C ASP A 267 7.39 17.21 0.73
N GLU A 268 7.57 16.08 0.05
CA GLU A 268 7.76 16.01 -1.40
C GLU A 268 6.59 16.62 -2.21
N GLN A 269 5.40 16.74 -1.61
CA GLN A 269 4.20 17.31 -2.23
C GLN A 269 3.99 18.79 -1.85
N GLY A 270 4.98 19.42 -1.18
CA GLY A 270 4.93 20.83 -0.77
C GLY A 270 4.53 21.05 0.68
N GLU A 271 4.21 22.29 1.01
CA GLU A 271 3.82 22.72 2.35
C GLU A 271 2.44 22.19 2.76
N PHE A 272 2.31 21.82 4.02
CA PHE A 272 1.06 21.33 4.58
C PHE A 272 0.92 21.61 6.07
N VAL A 273 -0.33 21.62 6.54
CA VAL A 273 -0.68 21.65 7.96
C VAL A 273 -1.20 20.27 8.37
N PRO A 274 -0.62 19.62 9.39
CA PRO A 274 -1.15 18.37 9.92
C PRO A 274 -2.44 18.64 10.69
N VAL A 275 -3.49 17.91 10.35
CA VAL A 275 -4.81 18.05 10.94
C VAL A 275 -5.26 16.70 11.47
N LEU A 276 -5.58 16.63 12.76
CA LEU A 276 -6.13 15.44 13.38
C LEU A 276 -7.64 15.59 13.48
N THR A 277 -8.39 14.59 13.02
CA THR A 277 -9.86 14.63 13.05
C THR A 277 -10.42 14.22 14.41
N HIS A 278 -9.61 13.51 15.20
CA HIS A 278 -9.90 13.11 16.57
C HIS A 278 -8.61 13.12 17.42
N PRO A 279 -8.66 13.47 18.72
CA PRO A 279 -7.47 13.53 19.59
C PRO A 279 -6.69 12.22 19.68
N GLY A 280 -7.39 11.09 19.55
CA GLY A 280 -6.79 9.75 19.55
C GLY A 280 -5.87 9.45 18.36
N HIS A 281 -5.85 10.30 17.32
CA HIS A 281 -4.89 10.19 16.22
C HIS A 281 -3.54 10.86 16.53
N ALA A 282 -3.44 11.61 17.65
CA ALA A 282 -2.19 12.25 18.01
C ALA A 282 -1.14 11.21 18.45
N PRO A 283 0.11 11.33 17.96
CA PRO A 283 1.23 10.60 18.52
C PRO A 283 1.40 10.93 20.01
N ALA A 284 1.84 9.96 20.81
CA ALA A 284 2.09 10.15 22.25
C ALA A 284 3.12 11.26 22.56
N THR A 285 3.90 11.67 21.57
CA THR A 285 4.89 12.75 21.66
C THR A 285 4.28 14.15 21.54
N VAL A 286 3.02 14.29 21.14
CA VAL A 286 2.33 15.58 21.04
C VAL A 286 1.66 15.89 22.39
N PRO A 287 2.17 16.85 23.17
CA PRO A 287 1.76 17.02 24.56
C PRO A 287 0.37 17.66 24.71
N ARG A 288 -0.05 18.48 23.74
CA ARG A 288 -1.32 19.22 23.77
C ARG A 288 -1.87 19.40 22.35
N LEU A 289 -3.20 19.41 22.28
CA LEU A 289 -3.96 19.61 21.06
C LEU A 289 -4.91 20.79 21.22
N ARG A 290 -4.95 21.65 20.21
CA ARG A 290 -5.86 22.78 20.13
C ARG A 290 -7.02 22.44 19.18
N PRO A 291 -8.29 22.41 19.65
CA PRO A 291 -9.44 22.26 18.78
C PRO A 291 -9.68 23.55 17.98
N VAL A 292 -9.96 23.41 16.68
CA VAL A 292 -10.23 24.52 15.75
C VAL A 292 -11.31 24.08 14.76
N GLU A 293 -12.30 24.92 14.50
CA GLU A 293 -13.26 24.67 13.41
C GLU A 293 -12.53 24.65 12.07
N CYS A 294 -12.66 23.57 11.30
CA CYS A 294 -11.87 23.43 10.07
C CYS A 294 -12.18 24.53 9.05
N ALA A 295 -13.43 24.96 8.94
CA ALA A 295 -13.81 26.10 8.10
C ALA A 295 -13.11 27.41 8.50
N GLN A 296 -12.93 27.66 9.80
CA GLN A 296 -12.21 28.83 10.28
C GLN A 296 -10.70 28.71 10.03
N LEU A 297 -10.12 27.53 10.28
CA LEU A 297 -8.73 27.23 9.96
C LEU A 297 -8.44 27.47 8.47
N ALA A 298 -9.30 26.96 7.60
CA ALA A 298 -9.17 27.11 6.16
C ALA A 298 -9.14 28.58 5.74
N ARG A 299 -9.92 29.48 6.37
CA ARG A 299 -9.90 30.92 6.09
C ARG A 299 -8.60 31.63 6.47
N LEU A 300 -7.85 31.09 7.43
CA LEU A 300 -6.59 31.69 7.90
C LEU A 300 -5.37 31.26 7.05
N LEU A 301 -5.44 30.11 6.39
CA LEU A 301 -4.32 29.53 5.64
C LEU A 301 -4.28 29.99 4.17
N PRO A 302 -3.14 29.97 3.47
CA PRO A 302 -3.11 30.22 2.03
C PRO A 302 -3.95 29.18 1.25
N PRO A 303 -4.62 29.54 0.15
CA PRO A 303 -5.48 28.62 -0.60
C PRO A 303 -4.72 27.42 -1.20
N GLU A 304 -3.45 27.59 -1.53
CA GLU A 304 -2.55 26.56 -2.06
C GLU A 304 -2.02 25.58 -1.01
N MET A 305 -2.23 25.88 0.29
CA MET A 305 -1.76 25.04 1.39
C MET A 305 -2.53 23.71 1.44
N GLY A 306 -1.83 22.61 1.69
CA GLY A 306 -2.47 21.31 1.93
C GLY A 306 -2.83 21.09 3.40
N LEU A 307 -4.01 20.54 3.68
CA LEU A 307 -4.34 19.95 4.97
C LEU A 307 -4.08 18.45 4.91
N LYS A 308 -3.13 17.95 5.69
CA LYS A 308 -2.82 16.51 5.74
C LYS A 308 -3.57 15.88 6.91
N LEU A 309 -4.58 15.07 6.60
CA LEU A 309 -5.46 14.46 7.60
C LEU A 309 -4.81 13.24 8.24
N ASN A 310 -4.90 13.15 9.57
CA ASN A 310 -4.40 12.06 10.41
C ASN A 310 -3.04 11.52 9.95
N PRO A 311 -1.97 12.35 9.87
CA PRO A 311 -0.68 11.91 9.39
C PRO A 311 -0.16 10.70 10.18
N GLY A 312 0.27 9.65 9.49
CA GLY A 312 0.72 8.39 10.12
C GLY A 312 -0.40 7.40 10.45
N GLY A 313 -1.67 7.77 10.23
CA GLY A 313 -2.81 6.85 10.30
C GLY A 313 -2.89 5.87 9.13
N ARG A 314 -3.71 4.82 9.25
CA ARG A 314 -3.92 3.82 8.17
C ARG A 314 -4.46 4.44 6.88
N VAL A 315 -5.27 5.49 6.99
CA VAL A 315 -5.77 6.29 5.86
C VAL A 315 -5.41 7.74 6.14
N SER A 316 -4.60 8.32 5.26
CA SER A 316 -4.19 9.72 5.33
C SER A 316 -4.28 10.32 3.94
N VAL A 317 -4.87 11.52 3.86
CA VAL A 317 -5.07 12.24 2.60
C VAL A 317 -4.61 13.69 2.77
N ARG A 318 -4.16 14.30 1.67
CA ARG A 318 -3.91 15.74 1.59
C ARG A 318 -5.06 16.39 0.83
N ILE A 319 -5.72 17.34 1.48
CA ILE A 319 -6.84 18.10 0.89
C ILE A 319 -6.41 19.57 0.77
N PRO A 320 -6.48 20.18 -0.42
CA PRO A 320 -6.22 21.61 -0.60
C PRO A 320 -7.15 22.48 0.26
N VAL A 321 -6.60 23.54 0.86
CA VAL A 321 -7.40 24.52 1.61
C VAL A 321 -8.48 25.16 0.74
N SER A 322 -8.22 25.36 -0.56
CA SER A 322 -9.21 25.85 -1.53
C SER A 322 -10.51 25.03 -1.54
N ASP A 323 -10.40 23.71 -1.44
CA ASP A 323 -11.54 22.79 -1.59
C ASP A 323 -12.40 22.81 -0.32
N VAL A 324 -11.75 22.90 0.84
CA VAL A 324 -12.42 23.06 2.13
C VAL A 324 -13.15 24.41 2.19
N ARG A 325 -12.54 25.49 1.71
CA ARG A 325 -13.18 26.83 1.64
C ARG A 325 -14.41 26.82 0.76
N ALA A 326 -14.28 26.36 -0.48
CA ALA A 326 -15.40 26.31 -1.43
C ALA A 326 -16.57 25.47 -0.88
N THR A 327 -16.24 24.38 -0.19
CA THR A 327 -17.25 23.52 0.45
C THR A 327 -17.89 24.18 1.68
N ALA A 328 -17.12 24.83 2.55
CA ALA A 328 -17.64 25.55 3.71
C ALA A 328 -18.59 26.68 3.29
N GLU A 329 -18.24 27.44 2.25
CA GLU A 329 -19.09 28.48 1.67
C GLU A 329 -20.42 27.92 1.16
N ARG A 330 -20.38 26.80 0.42
CA ARG A 330 -21.58 26.10 -0.06
C ARG A 330 -22.47 25.61 1.10
N LEU A 331 -21.87 25.20 2.22
CA LEU A 331 -22.57 24.73 3.41
C LEU A 331 -23.04 25.89 4.34
N GLY A 332 -22.69 27.14 4.03
CA GLY A 332 -23.04 28.30 4.86
C GLY A 332 -22.28 28.36 6.19
N LYS A 333 -21.08 27.77 6.25
CA LYS A 333 -20.17 27.79 7.42
C LYS A 333 -19.07 28.82 7.26
#